data_AF-A0AA40T3V5-F1
#
_entry.id   AF-A0AA40T3V5-F1
#
_cell.length_a   1.000
_cell.length_b   1.000
_cell.length_c   1.000
_cell.angle_alpha   90.00
_cell.angle_beta   90.00
_cell.angle_gamma   90.00
#
_symmetry.space_group_name_H-M   'P 1'
#
loop_
_entity.id
_entity.type
_entity.pdbx_description
1 polymer ?
#
loop_
_entity_poly.entity_id
_entity_poly.type
_entity_poly.pdbx_seq_one_letter_code
_entity_poly.pdbx_strand_id
1 'polypeptide(L)'
;MTNFAVLPPRLVLDPLLRDWLLEDLGRGDRTTSGLLAPDATSATARWIAKAPGLIAGLPVAARVFQLLNQKISFVALTTEGARCEPGQLVAKIEGSLDALLSGERLALNLVMRLSGIATLTNLYVQTIADFPAQLVDTRKTTLRDNF
;
A
#
# COMPACT_ATOMS: atom_id res chain seq x y z
N MET A 1 -7.33 0.74 -24.46
CA MET A 1 -7.38 1.99 -23.68
C MET A 1 -6.76 1.72 -22.32
N THR A 2 -5.48 2.04 -22.16
CA THR A 2 -4.73 1.91 -20.90
C THR A 2 -5.04 3.11 -20.02
N ASN A 3 -6.18 3.06 -19.31
CA ASN A 3 -6.46 4.03 -18.26
C ASN A 3 -5.64 3.63 -17.03
N PHE A 4 -4.44 4.17 -16.90
CA PHE A 4 -3.65 4.00 -15.69
C PHE A 4 -4.42 4.63 -14.52
N ALA A 5 -4.52 3.92 -13.40
CA ALA A 5 -5.02 4.51 -12.16
C ALA A 5 -4.07 5.64 -11.75
N VAL A 6 -4.50 6.89 -11.99
CA VAL A 6 -3.74 8.07 -11.57
C VAL A 6 -4.06 8.31 -10.10
N LEU A 7 -3.02 8.38 -9.27
CA LEU A 7 -3.20 8.76 -7.87
C LEU A 7 -3.82 10.15 -7.76
N PRO A 8 -4.66 10.41 -6.73
CA PRO A 8 -5.10 11.76 -6.43
C PRO A 8 -3.90 12.71 -6.31
N PRO A 9 -4.08 14.00 -6.63
CA PRO A 9 -3.03 15.01 -6.45
C PRO A 9 -2.47 14.95 -5.02
N ARG A 10 -1.16 15.13 -4.86
CA ARG A 10 -0.49 15.12 -3.54
C ARG A 10 -1.12 16.08 -2.53
N LEU A 11 -1.66 17.20 -3.02
CA LEU A 11 -2.39 18.18 -2.21
C LEU A 11 -3.57 17.56 -1.45
N VAL A 12 -4.20 16.52 -2.01
CA VAL A 12 -5.32 15.79 -1.40
C VAL A 12 -4.83 14.54 -0.68
N LEU A 13 -3.89 13.80 -1.28
CA LEU A 13 -3.44 12.51 -0.75
C LEU A 13 -2.56 12.65 0.50
N ASP A 14 -1.60 13.57 0.50
CA ASP A 14 -0.62 13.64 1.59
C ASP A 14 -1.24 13.98 2.96
N PRO A 15 -2.21 14.91 3.07
CA PRO A 15 -2.89 15.14 4.35
C PRO A 15 -3.57 13.89 4.90
N LEU A 16 -4.25 13.10 4.04
CA LEU A 16 -4.88 11.85 4.45
C LEU A 16 -3.88 10.84 5.00
N LEU A 17 -2.77 10.64 4.27
CA LEU A 17 -1.73 9.71 4.69
C LEU A 17 -1.04 10.17 5.97
N ARG A 18 -0.86 11.48 6.17
CA ARG A 18 -0.32 12.03 7.43
C ARG A 18 -1.26 11.81 8.60
N ASP A 19 -2.56 12.03 8.42
CA ASP A 19 -3.55 11.80 9.47
C ASP A 19 -3.55 10.33 9.90
N TRP A 20 -3.58 9.40 8.94
CA TRP A 20 -3.50 7.97 9.23
C TRP A 20 -2.16 7.55 9.84
N LEU A 21 -1.04 8.14 9.41
CA LEU A 21 0.26 7.90 10.06
C LEU A 21 0.25 8.38 11.52
N LEU A 22 -0.33 9.54 11.81
CA LEU A 22 -0.42 10.06 13.17
C LEU A 22 -1.33 9.20 14.05
N GLU A 23 -2.42 8.68 13.50
CA GLU A 23 -3.29 7.72 14.17
C GLU A 23 -2.56 6.41 14.48
N ASP A 24 -1.84 5.85 13.49
CA ASP A 24 -1.12 4.59 13.60
C ASP A 24 0.05 4.68 14.60
N LEU A 25 0.80 5.80 14.56
CA LEU A 25 1.96 6.06 15.41
C LEU A 25 1.61 6.57 16.81
N GLY A 26 0.41 7.11 17.01
CA GLY A 26 -0.11 7.57 18.29
C GLY A 26 0.85 8.52 19.06
N ARG A 27 1.18 8.16 20.31
CA ARG A 27 2.08 8.93 21.22
C ARG A 27 3.58 8.68 20.98
N GLY A 28 3.94 8.12 19.82
CA GLY A 28 5.28 7.73 19.44
C GLY A 28 5.48 6.22 19.50
N ASP A 29 6.17 5.68 18.51
CA ASP A 29 6.55 4.27 18.43
C ASP A 29 7.67 3.96 19.44
N ARG A 30 7.26 3.71 20.69
CA ARG A 30 8.15 3.39 21.82
C ARG A 30 8.90 2.08 21.61
N THR A 31 8.36 1.18 20.81
CA THR A 31 8.97 -0.12 20.48
C THR A 31 10.15 0.09 19.56
N THR A 32 9.96 0.85 18.48
CA THR A 32 11.03 1.23 17.56
C THR A 32 12.11 2.06 18.26
N SER A 33 11.71 3.04 19.09
CA SER A 33 12.65 3.85 19.87
C SER A 33 13.50 3.05 20.86
N GLY A 34 13.01 1.89 21.34
CA GLY A 34 13.74 1.01 22.27
C GLY A 34 14.55 -0.10 21.59
N LEU A 35 14.24 -0.44 20.34
CA LEU A 35 14.94 -1.47 19.55
C LEU A 35 16.15 -0.92 18.79
N LEU A 36 16.20 0.39 18.56
CA LEU A 36 17.25 1.03 17.78
C LEU A 36 18.50 1.23 18.64
N ALA A 37 19.53 0.43 18.36
CA ALA A 37 20.90 0.79 18.71
C ALA A 37 21.28 2.10 17.98
N PRO A 38 22.19 2.93 18.52
CA PRO A 38 22.61 4.21 17.92
C PRO A 38 23.08 4.12 16.45
N ASP A 39 23.47 2.91 16.00
CA ASP A 39 24.12 2.65 14.72
C ASP A 39 23.27 1.82 13.72
N ALA A 40 21.94 1.70 13.92
CA ALA A 40 21.08 0.99 12.96
C ALA A 40 20.77 1.88 11.71
N THR A 41 21.75 2.04 10.83
CA THR A 41 21.77 3.08 9.78
C THR A 41 20.98 2.75 8.51
N SER A 42 20.75 1.46 8.20
CA SER A 42 20.06 1.03 6.97
C SER A 42 19.56 -0.41 7.06
N ALA A 43 18.36 -0.67 6.54
CA ALA A 43 17.71 -1.97 6.50
C ALA A 43 17.00 -2.18 5.15
N THR A 44 16.63 -3.44 4.87
CA THR A 44 15.89 -3.83 3.67
C THR A 44 14.65 -4.63 4.06
N ALA A 45 13.48 -4.17 3.64
CA ALA A 45 12.22 -4.89 3.73
C ALA A 45 11.87 -5.54 2.38
N ARG A 46 11.25 -6.73 2.46
CA ARG A 46 10.77 -7.50 1.32
C ARG A 46 9.30 -7.84 1.54
N TRP A 47 8.45 -7.40 0.62
CA TRP A 47 7.02 -7.69 0.68
C TRP A 47 6.69 -8.89 -0.18
N ILE A 48 6.09 -9.91 0.44
CA ILE A 48 5.77 -11.19 -0.19
C ILE A 48 4.27 -11.39 -0.16
N ALA A 49 3.67 -11.69 -1.32
CA ALA A 49 2.27 -12.04 -1.42
C ALA A 49 2.01 -13.38 -0.70
N LYS A 50 1.00 -13.43 0.17
CA LYS A 50 0.63 -14.65 0.91
C LYS A 50 -0.62 -15.35 0.34
N ALA A 51 -1.29 -14.72 -0.62
CA ALA A 51 -2.50 -15.21 -1.25
C ALA A 51 -2.48 -14.81 -2.74
N PRO A 52 -3.17 -15.57 -3.61
CA PRO A 52 -3.34 -15.16 -5.00
C PRO A 52 -4.29 -13.96 -5.12
N GLY A 53 -4.08 -13.12 -6.12
CA GLY A 53 -4.94 -11.95 -6.35
C GLY A 53 -4.39 -10.97 -7.37
N LEU A 54 -4.97 -9.77 -7.41
CA LEU A 54 -4.45 -8.62 -8.14
C LEU A 54 -3.79 -7.64 -7.18
N ILE A 55 -2.64 -7.10 -7.58
CA ILE A 55 -1.92 -6.09 -6.80
C ILE A 55 -2.44 -4.69 -7.11
N ALA A 56 -2.79 -3.96 -6.07
CA ALA A 56 -3.14 -2.55 -6.15
C ALA A 56 -2.69 -1.79 -4.90
N GLY A 57 -2.30 -0.52 -5.09
CA GLY A 57 -1.94 0.41 -4.03
C GLY A 57 -0.43 0.59 -3.79
N LEU A 58 0.45 -0.01 -4.59
CA LEU A 58 1.91 0.12 -4.38
C LEU A 58 2.39 1.58 -4.46
N PRO A 59 1.89 2.44 -5.37
CA PRO A 59 2.23 3.85 -5.38
C PRO A 59 1.82 4.60 -4.11
N VAL A 60 0.72 4.20 -3.46
CA VAL A 60 0.26 4.79 -2.19
C VAL A 60 1.19 4.37 -1.05
N ALA A 61 1.54 3.08 -0.98
CA ALA A 61 2.52 2.57 -0.02
C ALA A 61 3.88 3.27 -0.17
N ALA A 62 4.38 3.43 -1.40
CA ALA A 62 5.60 4.20 -1.67
C ALA A 62 5.51 5.63 -1.10
N ARG A 63 4.34 6.27 -1.22
CA ARG A 63 4.14 7.61 -0.69
C ARG A 63 4.14 7.65 0.84
N VAL A 64 3.57 6.64 1.52
CA VAL A 64 3.63 6.50 2.99
C VAL A 64 5.09 6.52 3.47
N PHE A 65 5.95 5.69 2.88
CA PHE A 65 7.36 5.65 3.25
C PHE A 65 8.11 6.95 2.94
N GLN A 66 7.83 7.59 1.80
CA GLN A 66 8.41 8.90 1.45
C GLN A 66 8.01 10.02 2.42
N LEU A 67 6.81 9.94 3.02
CA LEU A 67 6.36 10.92 4.02
C LEU A 67 7.11 10.76 5.36
N LEU A 68 7.50 9.53 5.71
CA LEU A 68 8.31 9.24 6.89
C LEU A 68 9.78 9.63 6.68
N ASN A 69 10.35 9.26 5.54
CA ASN A 69 11.74 9.59 5.21
C ASN A 69 11.93 9.65 3.69
N GLN A 70 12.29 10.83 3.17
CA GLN A 70 12.49 11.06 1.72
C GLN A 70 13.65 10.25 1.13
N LYS A 71 14.55 9.73 1.97
CA LYS A 71 15.69 8.91 1.53
C LYS A 71 15.31 7.43 1.35
N ILE A 72 14.10 7.01 1.70
CA ILE A 72 13.65 5.63 1.48
C ILE A 72 13.53 5.36 -0.02
N SER A 73 14.16 4.27 -0.46
CA SER A 73 13.97 3.69 -1.78
C SER A 73 12.84 2.67 -1.72
N PHE A 74 11.79 2.86 -2.50
CA PHE A 74 10.71 1.90 -2.68
C PHE A 74 10.70 1.42 -4.13
N VAL A 75 10.89 0.12 -4.33
CA VAL A 75 10.91 -0.52 -5.65
C VAL A 75 9.75 -1.51 -5.74
N ALA A 76 8.73 -1.15 -6.52
CA ALA A 76 7.68 -2.08 -6.92
C ALA A 76 8.24 -3.08 -7.93
N LEU A 77 8.03 -4.38 -7.69
CA LEU A 77 8.47 -5.47 -8.57
C LEU A 77 7.31 -6.04 -9.40
N THR A 78 6.12 -5.48 -9.22
CA THR A 78 4.91 -5.81 -9.95
C THR A 78 4.15 -4.53 -10.25
N THR A 79 3.34 -4.54 -11.30
CA THR A 79 2.56 -3.38 -11.73
C THR A 79 1.16 -3.41 -11.13
N GLU A 80 0.53 -2.24 -11.01
CA GLU A 80 -0.88 -2.15 -10.61
C GLU A 80 -1.77 -2.95 -11.57
N GLY A 81 -2.68 -3.75 -11.02
CA GLY A 81 -3.55 -4.66 -11.76
C GLY A 81 -2.90 -5.95 -12.23
N ALA A 82 -1.62 -6.20 -11.92
CA ALA A 82 -0.99 -7.48 -12.22
C ALA A 82 -1.46 -8.58 -11.25
N ARG A 83 -1.56 -9.81 -11.76
CA ARG A 83 -1.79 -10.99 -10.93
C ARG A 83 -0.55 -11.30 -10.09
N CYS A 84 -0.77 -11.75 -8.86
CA CYS A 84 0.27 -12.28 -7.99
C CYS A 84 -0.10 -13.66 -7.46
N GLU A 85 0.93 -14.47 -7.19
CA GLU A 85 0.80 -15.79 -6.57
C GLU A 85 1.44 -15.81 -5.16
N PRO A 86 1.03 -16.72 -4.26
CA PRO A 86 1.68 -16.90 -2.97
C PRO A 86 3.19 -17.14 -3.11
N GLY A 87 3.98 -16.45 -2.30
CA GLY A 87 5.45 -16.50 -2.33
C GLY A 87 6.08 -15.50 -3.31
N GLN A 88 5.30 -14.80 -4.13
CA GLN A 88 5.81 -13.78 -5.04
C GLN A 88 6.27 -12.53 -4.29
N LEU A 89 7.47 -12.06 -4.61
CA LEU A 89 8.00 -10.79 -4.11
C LEU A 89 7.35 -9.63 -4.90
N VAL A 90 6.64 -8.74 -4.20
CA VAL A 90 5.86 -7.65 -4.82
C VAL A 90 6.52 -6.28 -4.71
N ALA A 91 7.32 -6.06 -3.67
CA ALA A 91 8.08 -4.83 -3.48
C ALA A 91 9.33 -5.07 -2.63
N LYS A 92 10.31 -4.20 -2.81
CA LYS A 92 11.51 -4.08 -1.97
C LYS A 92 11.62 -2.65 -1.47
N ILE A 93 11.85 -2.48 -0.17
CA ILE A 93 12.03 -1.16 0.45
C ILE A 93 13.40 -1.13 1.13
N GLU A 94 14.16 -0.05 0.92
CA GLU A 94 15.46 0.17 1.55
C GLU A 94 15.49 1.54 2.23
N GLY A 95 15.96 1.60 3.47
CA GLY A 95 16.04 2.84 4.21
C GLY A 95 16.30 2.62 5.69
N SER A 96 16.09 3.66 6.50
CA SER A 96 16.32 3.58 7.94
C SER A 96 15.30 2.64 8.61
N LEU A 97 15.76 1.82 9.55
CA LEU A 97 14.95 0.77 10.16
C LEU A 97 13.71 1.35 10.87
N ASP A 98 13.86 2.51 11.50
CA ASP A 98 12.78 3.23 12.17
C ASP A 98 11.62 3.52 11.20
N ALA A 99 11.93 4.09 10.04
CA ALA A 99 10.94 4.50 9.08
C ALA A 99 10.33 3.30 8.33
N LEU A 100 11.08 2.21 8.17
CA LEU A 100 10.53 0.95 7.65
C LEU A 100 9.48 0.35 8.61
N LEU A 101 9.80 0.27 9.90
CA LEU A 101 8.89 -0.30 10.90
C LEU A 101 7.67 0.60 11.14
N SER A 102 7.89 1.91 11.30
CA SER A 102 6.82 2.89 11.53
C SER A 102 5.84 2.99 10.36
N GLY A 103 6.27 2.74 9.12
CA GLY A 103 5.40 2.78 7.94
C GLY A 103 4.74 1.45 7.58
N GLU A 104 5.20 0.33 8.15
CA GLU A 104 4.83 -1.00 7.70
C GLU A 104 3.32 -1.26 7.79
N ARG A 105 2.72 -1.04 8.96
CA ARG A 105 1.33 -1.42 9.22
C ARG A 105 0.36 -0.65 8.34
N LEU A 106 0.48 0.68 8.31
CA LEU A 106 -0.35 1.51 7.44
C LEU A 106 -0.17 1.15 5.96
N ALA A 107 1.07 1.03 5.48
CA ALA A 107 1.33 0.77 4.08
C ALA A 107 0.82 -0.62 3.64
N LEU A 108 1.01 -1.66 4.46
CA LEU A 108 0.47 -2.99 4.20
C LEU A 108 -1.06 -3.01 4.24
N ASN A 109 -1.68 -2.35 5.22
CA ASN A 109 -3.15 -2.27 5.32
C ASN A 109 -3.76 -1.64 4.05
N LEU A 110 -3.17 -0.56 3.55
CA LEU A 110 -3.59 0.09 2.32
C LEU A 110 -3.47 -0.84 1.11
N VAL A 111 -2.31 -1.48 0.93
CA VAL A 111 -2.09 -2.37 -0.23
C VAL A 111 -2.95 -3.62 -0.16
N MET A 112 -3.06 -4.27 1.00
CA MET A 112 -3.91 -5.44 1.17
C MET A 112 -5.38 -5.12 0.87
N ARG A 113 -5.87 -3.99 1.38
CA ARG A 113 -7.26 -3.59 1.17
C ARG A 113 -7.55 -3.23 -0.29
N LEU A 114 -6.69 -2.44 -0.93
CA LEU A 114 -6.84 -2.07 -2.34
C LEU A 114 -6.72 -3.29 -3.26
N SER A 115 -5.76 -4.18 -2.97
CA SER A 115 -5.59 -5.46 -3.67
C SER A 115 -6.82 -6.37 -3.52
N GLY A 116 -7.42 -6.42 -2.32
CA GLY A 116 -8.65 -7.16 -2.06
C GLY A 116 -9.83 -6.65 -2.90
N ILE A 117 -10.01 -5.32 -2.96
CA ILE A 117 -11.03 -4.69 -3.81
C ILE A 117 -10.77 -5.03 -5.29
N ALA A 118 -9.54 -4.82 -5.79
CA ALA A 118 -9.18 -5.10 -7.17
C ALA A 118 -9.40 -6.58 -7.55
N THR A 119 -9.04 -7.50 -6.66
CA THR A 119 -9.22 -8.95 -6.85
C THR A 119 -10.70 -9.30 -6.96
N LEU A 120 -11.54 -8.79 -6.05
CA LEU A 120 -12.98 -9.04 -6.06
C LEU A 120 -13.66 -8.41 -7.29
N THR A 121 -13.29 -7.18 -7.63
CA THR A 121 -13.74 -6.50 -8.86
C THR A 121 -13.42 -7.33 -10.09
N ASN A 122 -12.19 -7.84 -10.20
CA ASN A 122 -11.80 -8.68 -11.32
C ASN A 122 -12.59 -9.99 -11.38
N LEU A 123 -12.91 -10.62 -10.23
CA LEU A 123 -13.78 -11.81 -10.22
C LEU A 123 -15.14 -11.51 -10.85
N TYR A 124 -15.78 -10.39 -10.50
CA TYR A 124 -17.05 -9.99 -11.09
C TYR A 124 -16.93 -9.69 -12.58
N VAL A 125 -15.89 -8.95 -13.00
CA VAL A 125 -15.61 -8.66 -14.42
C VAL A 125 -15.45 -9.95 -15.22
N GLN A 126 -14.73 -10.94 -14.70
CA GLN A 126 -14.56 -12.24 -15.36
C GLN A 126 -15.89 -13.01 -15.44
N THR A 127 -16.74 -12.91 -14.42
CA THR A 127 -18.03 -13.61 -14.36
C THR A 127 -19.04 -13.07 -15.39
N ILE A 128 -18.96 -11.78 -15.71
CA ILE A 128 -19.86 -11.14 -16.68
C ILE A 128 -19.24 -10.97 -18.07
N ALA A 129 -18.07 -11.58 -18.33
CA ALA A 129 -17.28 -11.34 -19.53
C ALA A 129 -18.03 -11.67 -20.85
N ASP A 130 -18.99 -12.59 -20.80
CA ASP A 130 -19.79 -13.01 -21.95
C ASP A 130 -20.96 -12.05 -22.27
N PHE A 131 -21.21 -11.07 -21.41
CA PHE A 131 -22.32 -10.11 -21.58
C PHE A 131 -21.81 -8.76 -22.10
N PRO A 132 -22.62 -8.01 -22.86
CA PRO A 132 -22.33 -6.62 -23.23
C PRO A 132 -22.59 -5.68 -22.04
N ALA A 133 -22.08 -6.03 -20.86
CA ALA A 133 -22.28 -5.32 -19.60
C ALA A 133 -20.93 -4.89 -19.01
N GLN A 134 -20.91 -3.73 -18.37
CA GLN A 134 -19.74 -3.21 -17.67
C GLN A 134 -20.04 -3.14 -16.17
N LEU A 135 -19.11 -3.65 -15.37
CA LEU A 135 -19.15 -3.47 -13.93
C LEU A 135 -18.83 -2.01 -13.58
N VAL A 136 -19.71 -1.38 -12.81
CA VAL A 136 -19.54 0.00 -12.32
C VAL A 136 -19.55 0.03 -10.79
N ASP A 137 -18.84 0.98 -10.22
CA ASP A 137 -18.79 1.20 -8.78
C ASP A 137 -19.98 2.04 -8.28
N THR A 138 -20.04 2.27 -6.97
CA THR A 138 -21.09 3.11 -6.36
C THR A 138 -20.48 3.97 -5.26
N ARG A 139 -21.25 4.93 -4.73
CA ARG A 139 -20.86 5.73 -3.56
C ARG A 139 -20.90 4.95 -2.22
N LYS A 140 -21.15 3.63 -2.23
CA LYS A 140 -21.07 2.78 -1.02
C LYS A 140 -19.62 2.43 -0.74
N THR A 141 -18.85 3.46 -0.40
CA THR A 141 -17.43 3.35 -0.07
C THR A 141 -17.25 3.42 1.45
N THR A 142 -16.17 2.86 1.96
CA THR A 142 -15.83 2.98 3.38
C THR A 142 -15.63 4.45 3.76
N LEU A 143 -16.17 4.84 4.92
CA LEU A 143 -16.00 6.18 5.47
C LEU A 143 -14.56 6.42 5.93
N ARG A 144 -14.17 7.68 6.01
CA ARG A 144 -12.80 8.12 6.35
C ARG A 144 -12.34 7.67 7.73
N ASP A 145 -13.27 7.52 8.68
CA ASP A 145 -12.99 7.29 10.11
C ASP A 145 -12.75 5.82 10.48
N ASN A 146 -12.69 4.91 9.50
CA ASN A 146 -12.56 3.45 9.69
C ASN A 146 -11.25 2.90 9.08
N PHE A 147 -10.13 3.58 9.29
CA PHE A 147 -8.81 3.13 8.82
C PHE A 147 -7.96 2.55 9.95
#